data_AF-A0A2E7TIN0-F1
#
_entry.id   AF-A0A2E7TIN0-F1
#
_cell.length_a   1.000
_cell.length_b   1.000
_cell.length_c   1.000
_cell.angle_alpha   90.00
_cell.angle_beta   90.00
_cell.angle_gamma   90.00
#
_symmetry.space_group_name_H-M   'P 1'
#
loop_
_entity.id
_entity.type
_entity.pdbx_description
1 polymer ?
#
loop_
_entity_poly.entity_id
_entity_poly.type
_entity_poly.pdbx_seq_one_letter_code
_entity_poly.pdbx_strand_id
1 'polypeptide(L)'
;MSGNMPKYKVEHYERKIRRHFDPLIEEQELLVKQFKTDATKRIVEKLSKKMGADKILSAFRKAEDMMKKARQDATTFFKKKVKQDDKKTLTYNVRNSDEISYKDCEEQLQEWAKELVDREIRKRPEGEMLKQLEDVKQKSMDIVYENGDDLAIAKALNNCTQKIGIAWTIDTSKIKQIASK
;
A
#
# COMPACT_ATOMS: atom_id res chain seq x y z
N MET A 1 -83.76 22.32 5.98
CA MET A 1 -82.88 21.18 5.67
C MET A 1 -81.68 21.71 4.93
N SER A 2 -80.51 21.77 5.56
CA SER A 2 -79.28 22.22 4.89
C SER A 2 -78.85 21.15 3.89
N GLY A 3 -79.12 21.39 2.61
CA GLY A 3 -78.81 20.46 1.54
C GLY A 3 -77.30 20.20 1.49
N ASN A 4 -76.89 18.98 1.85
CA ASN A 4 -75.49 18.59 1.81
C ASN A 4 -75.03 18.60 0.34
N MET A 5 -73.88 19.23 0.05
CA MET A 5 -73.40 19.39 -1.32
C MET A 5 -73.16 17.99 -1.95
N PRO A 6 -73.60 17.74 -3.20
CA PRO A 6 -73.36 16.46 -3.85
C PRO A 6 -71.87 16.12 -3.88
N LYS A 7 -71.52 14.87 -3.56
CA LYS A 7 -70.12 14.39 -3.43
C LYS A 7 -69.24 14.78 -4.62
N TYR A 8 -69.76 14.64 -5.85
CA TYR A 8 -69.04 14.98 -7.07
C TYR A 8 -68.69 16.48 -7.19
N LYS A 9 -69.53 17.38 -6.64
CA LYS A 9 -69.24 18.82 -6.61
C LYS A 9 -68.14 19.11 -5.59
N VAL A 10 -68.19 18.48 -4.42
CA VAL A 10 -67.15 18.60 -3.39
C VAL A 10 -65.81 18.12 -3.95
N GLU A 11 -65.76 16.93 -4.57
CA GLU A 11 -64.54 16.37 -5.19
C GLU A 11 -64.02 17.21 -6.37
N HIS A 12 -64.91 17.86 -7.13
CA HIS A 12 -64.52 18.79 -8.20
C HIS A 12 -63.83 20.03 -7.63
N TYR A 13 -64.42 20.65 -6.60
CA TYR A 13 -63.82 21.81 -5.95
C TYR A 13 -62.53 21.45 -5.22
N GLU A 14 -62.46 20.30 -4.56
CA GLU A 14 -61.24 19.82 -3.91
C GLU A 14 -60.10 19.63 -4.92
N ARG A 15 -60.36 18.99 -6.06
CA ARG A 15 -59.37 18.88 -7.14
C ARG A 15 -58.97 20.23 -7.71
N LYS A 16 -59.92 21.16 -7.85
CA LYS A 16 -59.64 22.52 -8.36
C LYS A 16 -58.76 23.30 -7.38
N ILE A 17 -59.05 23.21 -6.08
CA ILE A 17 -58.23 23.78 -5.01
C ILE A 17 -56.82 23.20 -5.09
N ARG A 18 -56.67 21.87 -5.07
CA ARG A 18 -55.37 21.19 -5.17
C ARG A 18 -54.58 21.60 -6.42
N ARG A 19 -55.20 21.65 -7.60
CA ARG A 19 -54.53 22.08 -8.85
C ARG A 19 -53.99 23.51 -8.80
N HIS A 20 -54.64 24.41 -8.07
CA HIS A 20 -54.21 25.80 -7.96
C HIS A 20 -53.23 26.02 -6.82
N PHE A 21 -53.44 25.37 -5.67
CA PHE A 21 -52.68 25.63 -4.45
C PHE A 21 -51.51 24.67 -4.25
N ASP A 22 -51.59 23.39 -4.65
CA ASP A 22 -50.51 22.43 -4.43
C ASP A 22 -49.20 22.87 -5.12
N PRO A 23 -49.18 23.35 -6.38
CA PRO A 23 -47.94 23.83 -7.00
C PRO A 23 -47.34 25.05 -6.28
N LEU A 24 -48.19 25.96 -5.78
CA LEU A 24 -47.75 27.15 -5.03
C LEU A 24 -47.21 26.78 -3.64
N ILE A 25 -47.83 25.81 -2.98
CA ILE A 25 -47.36 25.25 -1.70
C ILE A 25 -46.02 24.56 -1.92
N GLU A 26 -45.90 23.72 -2.94
CA GLU A 26 -44.66 23.01 -3.26
C GLU A 26 -43.50 23.97 -3.59
N GLU A 27 -43.75 25.00 -4.40
CA GLU A 27 -42.78 26.06 -4.68
C GLU A 27 -42.33 26.77 -3.38
N GLN A 28 -43.29 27.13 -2.52
CA GLN A 28 -42.98 27.80 -1.26
C GLN A 28 -42.23 26.88 -0.28
N GLU A 29 -42.56 25.59 -0.23
CA GLU A 29 -41.84 24.60 0.57
C GLU A 29 -40.39 24.43 0.10
N LEU A 30 -40.17 24.41 -1.23
CA LEU A 30 -38.82 24.39 -1.80
C LEU A 30 -38.03 25.64 -1.43
N LEU A 31 -38.63 26.82 -1.53
CA LEU A 31 -38.01 28.08 -1.09
C LEU A 31 -37.65 28.03 0.39
N VAL A 32 -38.57 27.61 1.26
CA VAL A 32 -38.32 27.45 2.70
C VAL A 32 -37.18 26.46 2.96
N LYS A 33 -37.09 25.38 2.19
CA LYS A 33 -35.99 24.39 2.31
C LYS A 33 -34.64 24.99 1.92
N GLN A 34 -34.58 25.77 0.85
CA GLN A 34 -33.37 26.51 0.46
C GLN A 34 -32.95 27.50 1.56
N PHE A 35 -33.89 28.33 2.05
CA PHE A 35 -33.63 29.27 3.14
C PHE A 35 -33.16 28.57 4.42
N LYS A 36 -33.77 27.44 4.79
CA LYS A 36 -33.32 26.62 5.93
C LYS A 36 -31.89 26.13 5.74
N THR A 37 -31.52 25.71 4.54
CA THR A 37 -30.15 25.24 4.24
C THR A 37 -29.13 26.36 4.43
N ASP A 38 -29.40 27.55 3.87
CA ASP A 38 -28.48 28.68 4.00
C ASP A 38 -28.44 29.26 5.41
N ALA A 39 -29.59 29.32 6.09
CA ALA A 39 -29.67 29.69 7.50
C ALA A 39 -28.89 28.70 8.37
N THR A 40 -28.99 27.40 8.10
CA THR A 40 -28.23 26.36 8.82
C THR A 40 -26.73 26.57 8.64
N LYS A 41 -26.22 26.78 7.41
CA LYS A 41 -24.80 27.08 7.18
C LYS A 41 -24.32 28.27 8.00
N ARG A 42 -25.08 29.38 7.99
CA ARG A 42 -24.75 30.59 8.75
C ARG A 42 -24.77 30.37 10.26
N ILE A 43 -25.73 29.59 10.77
CA ILE A 43 -25.82 29.25 12.20
C ILE A 43 -24.64 28.36 12.62
N VAL A 44 -24.30 27.36 11.81
CA VAL A 44 -23.15 26.47 12.05
C VAL A 44 -21.85 27.27 12.07
N GLU A 45 -21.65 28.21 11.15
CA GLU A 45 -20.47 29.07 11.15
C GLU A 45 -20.39 29.97 12.40
N LYS A 46 -21.51 30.54 12.84
CA LYS A 46 -21.55 31.32 14.09
C LYS A 46 -21.26 30.43 15.31
N LEU A 47 -21.79 29.21 15.32
CA LEU A 47 -21.58 28.24 16.38
C LEU A 47 -20.13 27.77 16.43
N SER A 48 -19.50 27.46 15.30
CA SER A 48 -18.10 27.04 15.23
C SER A 48 -17.16 28.14 15.75
N LYS A 49 -17.42 29.40 15.41
CA LYS A 49 -16.68 30.55 15.94
C LYS A 49 -16.88 30.72 17.44
N LYS A 50 -18.12 30.61 17.94
CA LYS A 50 -18.44 30.70 19.38
C LYS A 50 -17.78 29.58 20.19
N MET A 51 -17.73 28.38 19.65
CA MET A 51 -17.12 27.21 20.30
C MET A 51 -15.59 27.14 20.11
N GLY A 52 -14.99 28.04 19.33
CA GLY A 52 -13.57 28.00 19.00
C GLY A 52 -13.16 26.89 18.02
N ALA A 53 -14.12 26.11 17.50
CA ALA A 53 -13.89 25.01 16.57
C ALA A 53 -13.49 25.49 15.16
N ASP A 54 -13.75 26.76 14.81
CA ASP A 54 -13.40 27.35 13.51
C ASP A 54 -11.91 27.16 13.15
N LYS A 55 -11.01 27.39 14.13
CA LYS A 55 -9.57 27.18 13.94
C LYS A 55 -9.24 25.72 13.65
N ILE A 56 -9.84 24.78 14.39
CA ILE A 56 -9.63 23.34 14.25
C ILE A 56 -10.10 22.89 12.85
N LEU A 57 -11.31 23.26 12.45
CA LEU A 57 -11.87 22.92 11.13
C LEU A 57 -11.02 23.49 9.99
N SER A 58 -10.52 24.73 10.14
CA SER A 58 -9.62 25.33 9.16
C SER A 58 -8.28 24.60 9.04
N ALA A 59 -7.73 24.11 10.16
CA ALA A 59 -6.49 23.35 10.19
C ALA A 59 -6.67 21.96 9.58
N PHE A 60 -7.77 21.27 9.90
CA PHE A 60 -8.13 19.98 9.29
C PHE A 60 -8.27 20.10 7.78
N ARG A 61 -9.03 21.09 7.28
CA ARG A 61 -9.20 21.28 5.84
C ARG A 61 -7.87 21.49 5.11
N LYS A 62 -6.97 22.30 5.69
CA LYS A 62 -5.62 22.50 5.13
C LYS A 62 -4.81 21.21 5.14
N ALA A 63 -4.87 20.43 6.23
CA ALA A 63 -4.16 19.16 6.34
C ALA A 63 -4.67 18.14 5.31
N GLU A 64 -5.99 18.03 5.12
CA GLU A 64 -6.61 17.18 4.11
C GLU A 64 -6.19 17.58 2.68
N ASP A 65 -6.21 18.88 2.37
CA ASP A 65 -5.78 19.40 1.07
C ASP A 65 -4.29 19.12 0.82
N MET A 66 -3.44 19.34 1.84
CA MET A 66 -2.00 19.04 1.75
C MET A 66 -1.74 17.55 1.58
N MET A 67 -2.44 16.69 2.33
CA MET A 67 -2.31 15.24 2.25
C MET A 67 -2.74 14.73 0.88
N LYS A 68 -3.87 15.24 0.36
CA LYS A 68 -4.35 14.92 -0.98
C LYS A 68 -3.33 15.30 -2.05
N LYS A 69 -2.75 16.49 -1.96
CA LYS A 69 -1.70 16.95 -2.88
C LYS A 69 -0.45 16.06 -2.79
N ALA A 70 0.03 15.77 -1.59
CA ALA A 70 1.20 14.91 -1.38
C ALA A 70 1.00 13.51 -1.99
N ARG A 71 -0.20 12.93 -1.84
CA ARG A 71 -0.56 11.63 -2.44
C ARG A 71 -0.54 11.68 -3.97
N GLN A 72 -1.09 12.75 -4.57
CA GLN A 72 -1.08 12.94 -6.02
C GLN A 72 0.34 13.12 -6.56
N ASP A 73 1.14 13.96 -5.90
CA ASP A 73 2.53 14.22 -6.26
C ASP A 73 3.36 12.92 -6.19
N ALA A 74 3.23 12.16 -5.11
CA ALA A 74 3.93 10.88 -4.95
C ALA A 74 3.50 9.85 -6.02
N THR A 75 2.20 9.70 -6.28
CA THR A 75 1.68 8.80 -7.33
C THR A 75 2.26 9.17 -8.70
N THR A 76 2.32 10.47 -8.99
CA THR A 76 2.83 11.00 -10.25
C THR A 76 4.33 10.78 -10.37
N PHE A 77 5.07 11.00 -9.28
CA PHE A 77 6.51 10.76 -9.21
C PHE A 77 6.87 9.30 -9.51
N PHE A 78 6.27 8.34 -8.79
CA PHE A 78 6.60 6.92 -8.96
C PHE A 78 6.20 6.40 -10.34
N LYS A 79 5.00 6.74 -10.83
CA LYS A 79 4.57 6.38 -12.20
C LYS A 79 5.50 6.98 -13.26
N LYS A 80 5.95 8.22 -13.09
CA LYS A 80 6.89 8.87 -14.01
C LYS A 80 8.26 8.18 -14.00
N LYS A 81 8.74 7.77 -12.82
CA LYS A 81 10.05 7.11 -12.69
C LYS A 81 10.08 5.73 -13.34
N VAL A 82 9.03 4.93 -13.21
CA VAL A 82 8.92 3.65 -13.93
C VAL A 82 8.87 3.85 -15.45
N LYS A 83 8.18 4.89 -15.93
CA LYS A 83 8.20 5.24 -17.37
C LYS A 83 9.56 5.70 -17.89
N GLN A 84 10.47 6.12 -17.01
CA GLN A 84 11.82 6.57 -17.39
C GLN A 84 12.87 5.46 -17.31
N ASP A 85 12.56 4.38 -16.61
CA ASP A 85 13.52 3.34 -16.24
C ASP A 85 12.78 2.01 -16.18
N ASP A 86 12.83 1.25 -17.28
CA ASP A 86 12.10 0.00 -17.47
C ASP A 86 12.51 -1.11 -16.47
N LYS A 87 13.64 -0.94 -15.77
CA LYS A 87 14.08 -1.86 -14.70
C LYS A 87 13.34 -1.64 -13.40
N LYS A 88 12.73 -0.46 -13.20
CA LYS A 88 11.98 -0.13 -12.00
C LYS A 88 10.53 -0.58 -12.15
N THR A 89 10.04 -1.30 -11.16
CA THR A 89 8.65 -1.71 -11.08
C THR A 89 7.98 -1.07 -9.87
N LEU A 90 6.65 -0.92 -9.95
CA LEU A 90 5.85 -0.45 -8.82
C LEU A 90 5.44 -1.63 -7.93
N THR A 91 5.47 -1.41 -6.62
CA THR A 91 4.86 -2.31 -5.63
C THR A 91 3.34 -2.31 -5.78
N TYR A 92 2.70 -3.37 -5.29
CA TYR A 92 1.25 -3.57 -5.45
C TYR A 92 0.44 -2.37 -4.95
N ASN A 93 0.75 -1.84 -3.76
CA ASN A 93 0.03 -0.73 -3.15
C ASN A 93 0.17 0.56 -3.97
N VAL A 94 1.37 0.91 -4.44
CA VAL A 94 1.59 2.11 -5.25
C VAL A 94 0.96 1.99 -6.64
N ARG A 95 0.82 0.77 -7.16
CA ARG A 95 0.19 0.51 -8.45
C ARG A 95 -1.34 0.59 -8.41
N ASN A 96 -1.95 0.02 -7.36
CA ASN A 96 -3.38 -0.26 -7.33
C ASN A 96 -4.17 0.53 -6.27
N SER A 97 -3.50 1.21 -5.33
CA SER A 97 -4.20 2.00 -4.33
C SER A 97 -4.54 3.39 -4.87
N ASP A 98 -5.79 3.81 -4.64
CA ASP A 98 -6.24 5.19 -4.86
C ASP A 98 -5.70 6.15 -3.79
N GLU A 99 -5.32 5.62 -2.63
CA GLU A 99 -4.77 6.38 -1.50
C GLU A 99 -3.44 5.79 -1.05
N ILE A 100 -2.36 6.16 -1.72
CA ILE A 100 -1.02 5.78 -1.28
C ILE A 100 -0.68 6.45 0.07
N SER A 101 -0.08 5.69 0.97
CA SER A 101 0.40 6.19 2.26
C SER A 101 1.89 6.53 2.21
N TYR A 102 2.39 7.21 3.24
CA TYR A 102 3.83 7.43 3.42
C TYR A 102 4.60 6.11 3.43
N LYS A 103 4.08 5.09 4.12
CA LYS A 103 4.70 3.78 4.24
C LYS A 103 4.82 3.08 2.88
N ASP A 104 3.81 3.19 2.03
CA ASP A 104 3.87 2.64 0.67
C ASP A 104 4.96 3.29 -0.17
N CYS A 105 5.16 4.60 0.00
CA CYS A 105 6.22 5.35 -0.68
C CYS A 105 7.62 4.92 -0.20
N GLU A 106 7.77 4.70 1.11
CA GLU A 106 9.01 4.24 1.73
C GLU A 106 9.36 2.82 1.28
N GLU A 107 8.41 1.89 1.33
CA GLU A 107 8.58 0.52 0.83
C GLU A 107 8.94 0.50 -0.66
N GLN A 108 8.31 1.35 -1.46
CA GLN A 108 8.64 1.48 -2.88
C GLN A 108 10.09 1.93 -3.11
N LEU A 109 10.60 2.86 -2.31
CA LEU A 109 11.99 3.31 -2.38
C LEU A 109 12.96 2.23 -1.89
N GLN A 110 12.61 1.52 -0.82
CA GLN A 110 13.39 0.39 -0.33
C GLN A 110 13.52 -0.70 -1.40
N GLU A 111 12.44 -1.02 -2.11
CA GLU A 111 12.47 -1.99 -3.21
C GLU A 111 13.48 -1.59 -4.28
N TRP A 112 13.47 -0.32 -4.71
CA TRP A 112 14.44 0.17 -5.69
C TRP A 112 15.87 0.26 -5.15
N ALA A 113 16.04 0.37 -3.84
CA ALA A 113 17.36 0.45 -3.21
C ALA A 113 18.01 -0.93 -2.99
N LYS A 114 17.26 -2.04 -3.03
CA LYS A 114 17.78 -3.40 -2.73
C LYS A 114 19.07 -3.72 -3.50
N GLU A 115 19.08 -3.55 -4.82
CA GLU A 115 20.27 -3.86 -5.62
C GLU A 115 21.49 -2.98 -5.26
N LEU A 116 21.26 -1.74 -4.84
CA LEU A 116 22.32 -0.84 -4.38
C LEU A 116 22.85 -1.29 -3.03
N VAL A 117 21.95 -1.70 -2.13
CA VAL A 117 22.30 -2.25 -0.82
C VAL A 117 23.08 -3.55 -0.97
N ASP A 118 22.65 -4.47 -1.83
CA ASP A 118 23.35 -5.73 -2.08
C ASP A 118 24.76 -5.49 -2.63
N ARG A 119 24.91 -4.51 -3.53
CA ARG A 119 26.23 -4.11 -4.04
C ARG A 119 27.11 -3.54 -2.93
N GLU A 120 26.54 -2.77 -2.03
CA GLU A 120 27.29 -2.17 -0.91
C GLU A 120 27.69 -3.23 0.13
N ILE A 121 26.80 -4.19 0.42
CA ILE A 121 27.10 -5.33 1.30
C ILE A 121 28.26 -6.15 0.73
N ARG A 122 28.29 -6.40 -0.59
CA ARG A 122 29.37 -7.15 -1.24
C ARG A 122 30.76 -6.51 -1.13
N LYS A 123 30.85 -5.20 -0.85
CA LYS A 123 32.14 -4.53 -0.60
C LYS A 123 32.63 -4.71 0.83
N ARG A 124 31.76 -5.13 1.74
CA ARG A 124 32.11 -5.38 3.13
C ARG A 124 32.81 -6.73 3.26
N PRO A 125 33.69 -6.92 4.26
CA PRO A 125 34.37 -8.20 4.46
C PRO A 125 33.37 -9.36 4.66
N GLU A 126 32.22 -9.11 5.30
CA GLU A 126 31.16 -10.11 5.43
C GLU A 126 30.54 -10.51 4.08
N GLY A 127 30.40 -9.56 3.16
CA GLY A 127 29.88 -9.82 1.81
C GLY A 127 30.90 -10.51 0.91
N GLU A 128 32.19 -10.20 1.05
CA GLU A 128 33.26 -10.93 0.36
C GLU A 128 33.31 -12.40 0.81
N MET A 129 33.21 -12.64 2.13
CA MET A 129 33.16 -14.00 2.68
C MET A 129 31.91 -14.75 2.17
N LEU A 130 30.74 -14.10 2.15
CA LEU A 130 29.53 -14.70 1.61
C LEU A 130 29.71 -15.14 0.15
N LYS A 131 30.29 -14.26 -0.69
CA LYS A 131 30.57 -14.57 -2.09
C LYS A 131 31.55 -15.74 -2.24
N GLN A 132 32.61 -15.78 -1.42
CA GLN A 132 33.56 -16.90 -1.43
C GLN A 132 32.87 -18.23 -1.11
N LEU A 133 31.92 -18.26 -0.17
CA LEU A 133 31.15 -19.45 0.17
C LEU A 133 30.22 -19.88 -0.98
N GLU A 134 29.57 -18.93 -1.65
CA GLU A 134 28.75 -19.20 -2.84
C GLU A 134 29.58 -19.79 -3.99
N ASP A 135 30.74 -19.22 -4.28
CA ASP A 135 31.66 -19.69 -5.32
C ASP A 135 32.18 -21.10 -5.03
N VAL A 136 32.55 -21.39 -3.77
CA VAL A 136 32.99 -22.73 -3.35
C VAL A 136 31.86 -23.74 -3.47
N LYS A 137 30.63 -23.38 -3.11
CA LYS A 137 29.46 -24.25 -3.26
C LYS A 137 29.21 -24.59 -4.73
N GLN A 138 29.18 -23.60 -5.62
CA GLN A 138 28.94 -23.83 -7.03
C GLN A 138 30.02 -24.73 -7.64
N LYS A 139 31.30 -24.42 -7.38
CA LYS A 139 32.41 -25.24 -7.84
C LYS A 139 32.35 -26.68 -7.31
N SER A 140 31.88 -26.85 -6.08
CA SER A 140 31.66 -28.19 -5.50
C SER A 140 30.56 -28.95 -6.22
N MET A 141 29.47 -28.27 -6.61
CA MET A 141 28.41 -28.87 -7.44
C MET A 141 28.93 -29.23 -8.84
N ASP A 142 29.70 -28.35 -9.47
CA ASP A 142 30.30 -28.62 -10.78
C ASP A 142 31.23 -29.84 -10.73
N ILE A 143 32.05 -29.96 -9.67
CA ILE A 143 32.87 -31.16 -9.44
C ILE A 143 32.01 -32.43 -9.39
N VAL A 144 30.86 -32.40 -8.73
CA VAL A 144 29.95 -33.57 -8.66
C VAL A 144 29.32 -33.87 -10.01
N TYR A 145 28.97 -32.86 -10.80
CA TYR A 145 28.31 -33.06 -12.10
C TYR A 145 29.28 -33.44 -13.23
N GLU A 146 30.53 -33.00 -13.17
CA GLU A 146 31.52 -33.18 -14.23
C GLU A 146 32.41 -34.41 -14.03
N ASN A 147 32.53 -34.91 -12.80
CA ASN A 147 33.33 -36.10 -12.50
C ASN A 147 32.42 -37.34 -12.40
N GLY A 148 32.78 -38.41 -13.10
CA GLY A 148 32.02 -39.67 -13.10
C GLY A 148 32.49 -40.72 -12.09
N ASP A 149 33.55 -40.44 -11.30
CA ASP A 149 34.16 -41.39 -10.36
C ASP A 149 34.13 -40.85 -8.92
N ASP A 150 33.55 -41.62 -8.00
CA ASP A 150 33.28 -41.24 -6.60
C ASP A 150 34.57 -40.88 -5.83
N LEU A 151 35.67 -41.59 -6.10
CA LEU A 151 36.95 -41.35 -5.42
C LEU A 151 37.58 -40.02 -5.86
N ALA A 152 37.45 -39.69 -7.14
CA ALA A 152 37.90 -38.42 -7.71
C ALA A 152 37.07 -37.24 -7.17
N ILE A 153 35.75 -37.40 -7.07
CA ILE A 153 34.83 -36.43 -6.48
C ILE A 153 35.22 -36.13 -5.03
N ALA A 154 35.37 -37.16 -4.18
CA ALA A 154 35.67 -36.98 -2.76
C ALA A 154 36.99 -36.23 -2.53
N LYS A 155 38.03 -36.55 -3.33
CA LYS A 155 39.34 -35.88 -3.26
C LYS A 155 39.27 -34.43 -3.76
N ALA A 156 38.56 -34.18 -4.85
CA ALA A 156 38.39 -32.84 -5.42
C ALA A 156 37.56 -31.93 -4.50
N LEU A 157 36.49 -32.46 -3.89
CA LEU A 157 35.68 -31.76 -2.90
C LEU A 157 36.48 -31.41 -1.65
N ASN A 158 37.23 -32.36 -1.08
CA ASN A 158 38.05 -32.10 0.11
C ASN A 158 39.10 -31.00 -0.13
N ASN A 159 39.75 -31.01 -1.30
CA ASN A 159 40.70 -29.96 -1.68
C ASN A 159 40.03 -28.59 -1.90
N CYS A 160 38.78 -28.57 -2.36
CA CYS A 160 38.00 -27.36 -2.59
C CYS A 160 37.57 -26.74 -1.25
N THR A 161 36.99 -27.55 -0.36
CA THR A 161 36.41 -27.10 0.92
C THR A 161 37.47 -26.82 1.98
N GLN A 162 38.64 -27.48 1.94
CA GLN A 162 39.73 -27.20 2.89
C GLN A 162 40.26 -25.77 2.80
N LYS A 163 40.16 -25.12 1.63
CA LYS A 163 40.60 -23.73 1.43
C LYS A 163 39.78 -22.73 2.25
N ILE A 164 38.57 -23.11 2.67
CA ILE A 164 37.70 -22.33 3.56
C ILE A 164 37.62 -22.95 4.97
N GLY A 165 38.52 -23.89 5.29
CA GLY A 165 38.59 -24.53 6.61
C GLY A 165 37.59 -25.67 6.84
N ILE A 166 36.91 -26.16 5.81
CA ILE A 166 35.93 -27.26 5.90
C ILE A 166 36.58 -28.57 5.43
N ALA A 167 36.64 -29.57 6.30
CA ALA A 167 37.08 -30.92 5.94
C ALA A 167 35.89 -31.72 5.38
N TRP A 168 35.96 -32.11 4.10
CA TRP A 168 34.95 -32.96 3.46
C TRP A 168 35.12 -34.43 3.89
N THR A 169 36.37 -34.87 4.01
CA THR A 169 36.70 -36.20 4.50
C THR A 169 37.22 -36.06 5.94
N ILE A 170 36.48 -36.62 6.90
CA ILE A 170 36.91 -36.68 8.29
C ILE A 170 37.82 -37.89 8.46
N ASP A 171 39.07 -37.67 8.85
CA ASP A 171 39.97 -38.74 9.23
C ASP A 171 39.47 -39.39 10.54
N THR A 172 38.83 -40.55 10.41
CA THR A 172 38.27 -41.31 11.52
C THR A 172 39.30 -42.23 12.20
N SER A 173 40.56 -42.25 11.74
CA SER A 173 41.62 -43.11 12.28
C SER A 173 41.88 -42.90 13.78
N LYS A 174 41.47 -41.74 14.31
CA LYS A 174 41.60 -41.39 15.74
C LYS A 174 40.33 -41.66 16.56
N ILE A 175 39.23 -42.10 15.94
CA ILE A 175 37.99 -42.44 16.63
C ILE A 175 38.18 -43.82 17.28
N LYS A 176 38.26 -43.84 18.62
CA LYS A 176 38.37 -45.09 19.37
C LYS A 176 37.09 -45.90 19.19
N GLN A 177 37.24 -47.19 18.88
CA GLN A 177 36.14 -48.13 18.77
C GLN A 177 35.37 -48.16 20.10
N ILE A 178 34.07 -47.90 20.08
CA ILE A 178 33.22 -48.02 21.27
C ILE A 178 33.13 -49.51 21.55
N ALA A 179 33.76 -49.97 22.64
CA ALA A 179 33.65 -51.35 23.08
C ALA A 179 32.17 -51.62 23.41
N SER A 180 31.52 -52.48 22.62
CA SER A 180 30.21 -53.02 22.98
C SER A 180 30.40 -53.88 24.22
N LYS A 181 29.75 -53.51 25.32
CA LYS A 181 29.60 -54.37 26.49
C LYS A 181 28.65 -55.52 26.17
#